data_AF-A0A7W6W8P5-F1
#
_entry.id   AF-A0A7W6W8P5-F1
#
_cell.length_a   1.000
_cell.length_b   1.000
_cell.length_c   1.000
_cell.angle_alpha   90.00
_cell.angle_beta   90.00
_cell.angle_gamma   90.00
#
_symmetry.space_group_name_H-M   'P 1'
#
loop_
_entity.id
_entity.type
_entity.pdbx_description
1 polymer ?
#
loop_
_entity_poly.entity_id
_entity_poly.type
_entity_poly.pdbx_seq_one_letter_code
_entity_poly.pdbx_strand_id
1 'polypeptide(L)'
;MRLDQETVKALTASTSSHVAAIAESECLLPMLAAAWTEMTLRQPKGANTIRAVLGEAAQKADRRGDAAMASRYRMALEDFEAQCDIQRDLIHADAKDDVALAS
;
A
#
# COMPACT_ATOMS: atom_id res chain seq x y z
N MET A 1 18.84 15.20 17.20
CA MET A 1 18.29 13.84 16.95
C MET A 1 18.07 13.70 15.45
N ARG A 2 18.85 12.87 14.76
CA ARG A 2 18.53 12.47 13.38
C ARG A 2 17.48 11.36 13.49
N LEU A 3 16.28 11.60 12.98
CA LEU A 3 15.32 10.53 12.77
C LEU A 3 15.94 9.55 11.78
N ASP A 4 16.02 8.28 12.17
CA ASP A 4 16.51 7.22 11.29
C ASP A 4 15.57 7.11 10.07
N GLN A 5 16.15 6.79 8.91
CA GLN A 5 15.42 6.70 7.65
C GLN A 5 14.36 5.59 7.67
N GLU A 6 14.55 4.51 8.44
CA GLU A 6 13.53 3.49 8.66
C GLU A 6 12.39 4.02 9.54
N THR A 7 12.72 4.79 10.60
CA THR A 7 11.72 5.46 11.44
C THR A 7 10.88 6.46 10.63
N VAL A 8 11.50 7.25 9.74
CA VAL A 8 10.77 8.15 8.82
C VAL A 8 9.92 7.34 7.84
N LYS A 9 10.44 6.26 7.25
CA LYS A 9 9.65 5.39 6.36
C LYS A 9 8.45 4.76 7.07
N ALA A 10 8.60 4.31 8.32
CA ALA A 10 7.52 3.76 9.13
C ALA A 10 6.45 4.82 9.47
N LEU A 11 6.87 6.05 9.80
CA LEU A 11 5.96 7.20 9.99
C LEU A 11 5.28 7.64 8.68
N THR A 12 5.94 7.48 7.54
CA THR A 12 5.36 7.82 6.23
C THR A 12 4.44 6.69 5.72
N ALA A 13 4.76 5.43 6.02
CA ALA A 13 3.91 4.28 5.76
C ALA A 13 2.63 4.33 6.62
N SER A 14 2.73 4.75 7.88
CA SER A 14 1.56 4.96 8.76
C SER A 14 0.68 6.15 8.35
N THR A 15 1.14 6.98 7.41
CA THR A 15 0.37 8.09 6.81
C THR A 15 -0.10 7.82 5.38
N SER A 16 0.20 6.63 4.83
CA SER A 16 -0.31 6.25 3.50
C SER A 16 -1.82 5.97 3.54
N SER A 17 -2.53 6.40 2.49
CA SER A 17 -3.99 6.26 2.39
C SER A 17 -4.44 4.80 2.49
N HIS A 18 -3.67 3.87 1.92
CA HIS A 18 -3.96 2.43 1.99
C HIS A 18 -3.73 1.83 3.39
N VAL A 19 -2.70 2.23 4.13
CA VAL A 19 -2.50 1.75 5.52
C VAL A 19 -3.61 2.26 6.44
N ALA A 20 -4.05 3.51 6.27
CA ALA A 20 -5.17 4.06 7.02
C ALA A 20 -6.48 3.31 6.70
N ALA A 21 -6.72 3.01 5.42
CA ALA A 21 -7.88 2.22 4.98
C ALA A 21 -7.88 0.81 5.56
N ILE A 22 -6.72 0.12 5.56
CA ILE A 22 -6.57 -1.22 6.17
C ILE A 22 -6.78 -1.16 7.69
N ALA A 23 -6.24 -0.16 8.37
CA ALA A 23 -6.42 0.02 9.80
C ALA A 23 -7.91 0.16 10.17
N GLU A 24 -8.65 0.96 9.41
CA GLU A 24 -10.07 1.19 9.60
C GLU A 24 -10.91 -0.05 9.24
N SER A 25 -10.61 -0.73 8.13
CA SER A 25 -11.40 -1.88 7.67
C SER A 25 -11.21 -3.13 8.53
N GLU A 26 -9.99 -3.37 9.01
CA GLU A 26 -9.62 -4.56 9.79
C GLU A 26 -9.60 -4.30 11.30
N CYS A 27 -10.06 -3.13 11.75
CA CYS A 27 -10.05 -2.71 13.15
C CYS A 27 -8.66 -2.85 13.81
N LEU A 28 -7.61 -2.48 13.07
CA LEU A 28 -6.22 -2.54 13.54
C LEU A 28 -5.74 -1.18 14.04
N LEU A 29 -4.82 -1.20 15.00
CA LEU A 29 -4.04 0.00 15.30
C LEU A 29 -3.19 0.39 14.07
N PRO A 30 -3.01 1.68 13.76
CA PRO A 30 -2.26 2.11 12.58
C PRO A 30 -0.86 1.50 12.47
N MET A 31 -0.14 1.35 13.58
CA MET A 31 1.17 0.69 13.61
C MET A 31 1.10 -0.79 13.22
N LEU A 32 0.04 -1.51 13.64
CA LEU A 32 -0.15 -2.91 13.29
C LEU A 32 -0.53 -3.06 11.82
N ALA A 33 -1.39 -2.18 11.31
CA ALA A 33 -1.74 -2.14 9.89
C ALA A 33 -0.51 -1.86 9.01
N ALA A 34 0.36 -0.92 9.42
CA ALA A 34 1.62 -0.65 8.72
C ALA A 34 2.53 -1.88 8.73
N ALA A 35 2.78 -2.48 9.89
CA ALA A 35 3.63 -3.67 10.02
C ALA A 35 3.09 -4.86 9.20
N TRP A 36 1.78 -5.10 9.25
CA TRP A 36 1.13 -6.12 8.43
C TRP A 36 1.26 -5.84 6.94
N THR A 37 1.08 -4.59 6.52
CA THR A 37 1.21 -4.15 5.12
C THR A 37 2.62 -4.43 4.61
N GLU A 38 3.64 -3.99 5.35
CA GLU A 38 5.02 -4.24 4.97
C GLU A 38 5.35 -5.74 4.93
N MET A 39 4.93 -6.51 5.94
CA MET A 39 5.16 -7.96 5.97
C MET A 39 4.48 -8.65 4.78
N THR A 40 3.26 -8.23 4.45
CA THR A 40 2.48 -8.76 3.32
C THR A 40 3.16 -8.45 2.00
N LEU A 41 3.66 -7.22 1.80
CA LEU A 41 4.38 -6.83 0.58
C LEU A 41 5.65 -7.65 0.32
N ARG A 42 6.29 -8.19 1.37
CA ARG A 42 7.46 -9.08 1.24
C ARG A 42 7.10 -10.50 0.79
N GLN A 43 5.81 -10.87 0.81
CA GLN A 43 5.36 -12.20 0.39
C GLN A 43 5.12 -12.27 -1.12
N PRO A 44 5.28 -13.45 -1.74
CA PRO A 44 4.83 -13.67 -3.11
C PRO A 44 3.35 -13.30 -3.26
N LYS A 45 3.03 -12.46 -4.24
CA LYS A 45 1.67 -11.93 -4.48
C LYS A 45 1.12 -11.05 -3.34
N GLY A 46 1.97 -10.53 -2.45
CA GLY A 46 1.57 -9.63 -1.37
C GLY A 46 0.73 -8.43 -1.80
N ALA A 47 1.10 -7.82 -2.94
CA ALA A 47 0.32 -6.73 -3.52
C ALA A 47 -1.12 -7.14 -3.87
N ASN A 48 -1.35 -8.39 -4.31
CA ASN A 48 -2.70 -8.87 -4.60
C ASN A 48 -3.52 -9.04 -3.32
N THR A 49 -2.89 -9.43 -2.21
CA THR A 49 -3.55 -9.51 -0.90
C THR A 49 -4.01 -8.14 -0.44
N ILE A 50 -3.16 -7.11 -0.58
CA ILE A 50 -3.54 -5.73 -0.23
C ILE A 50 -4.70 -5.24 -1.11
N ARG A 51 -4.64 -5.49 -2.43
CA ARG A 51 -5.74 -5.17 -3.34
C ARG A 51 -7.05 -5.82 -2.92
N ALA A 52 -7.00 -7.10 -2.54
CA ALA A 52 -8.17 -7.84 -2.10
C ALA A 52 -8.76 -7.25 -0.81
N VAL A 53 -7.94 -6.93 0.19
CA VAL A 53 -8.41 -6.31 1.45
C VAL A 53 -9.10 -4.98 1.19
N LEU A 54 -8.48 -4.08 0.42
CA LEU A 54 -9.08 -2.77 0.09
C LEU A 54 -10.35 -2.91 -0.76
N GLY A 55 -10.36 -3.82 -1.73
CA GLY A 55 -11.54 -4.11 -2.56
C GLY A 55 -12.69 -4.68 -1.75
N GLU A 56 -12.42 -5.62 -0.84
CA GLU A 56 -13.43 -6.17 0.07
C GLU A 56 -13.94 -5.10 1.05
N ALA A 57 -13.08 -4.23 1.56
CA ALA A 57 -13.46 -3.12 2.42
C ALA A 57 -14.44 -2.19 1.71
N ALA A 58 -14.15 -1.80 0.46
CA ALA A 58 -15.05 -1.00 -0.38
C ALA A 58 -16.42 -1.68 -0.56
N GLN A 59 -16.43 -2.97 -0.92
CA GLN A 59 -17.67 -3.73 -1.10
C GLN A 59 -18.47 -3.90 0.21
N LYS A 60 -17.80 -4.05 1.35
CA LYS A 60 -18.44 -4.11 2.67
C LYS A 60 -19.10 -2.77 3.01
N ALA A 61 -18.43 -1.64 2.73
CA ALA A 61 -18.99 -0.31 2.92
C ALA A 61 -20.21 -0.04 2.00
N ASP A 62 -20.11 -0.40 0.72
CA ASP A 62 -21.23 -0.29 -0.23
C ASP A 62 -22.45 -1.09 0.23
N ARG A 63 -22.25 -2.33 0.69
CA ARG A 63 -23.35 -3.17 1.24
C ARG A 63 -24.00 -2.60 2.49
N ARG A 64 -23.29 -1.76 3.25
CA ARG A 64 -23.83 -1.07 4.43
C ARG A 64 -24.53 0.25 4.07
N GLY A 65 -24.52 0.65 2.81
CA GLY A 65 -25.05 1.94 2.36
C GLY A 65 -24.13 3.12 2.65
N ASP A 66 -22.86 2.87 3.01
CA ASP A 66 -21.88 3.93 3.29
C ASP A 66 -21.05 4.22 2.03
N ALA A 67 -21.66 4.96 1.11
CA ALA A 67 -21.04 5.32 -0.17
C ALA A 67 -19.79 6.19 -0.01
N ALA A 68 -19.73 7.01 1.04
CA ALA A 68 -18.58 7.87 1.31
C ALA A 68 -17.37 7.02 1.73
N MET A 69 -17.58 6.06 2.63
CA MET A 69 -16.54 5.12 3.05
C MET A 69 -16.09 4.21 1.90
N ALA A 70 -17.03 3.70 1.11
CA ALA A 70 -16.70 2.88 -0.07
C ALA A 70 -15.85 3.66 -1.08
N SER A 71 -16.16 4.94 -1.32
CA SER A 71 -15.35 5.80 -2.18
C SER A 71 -13.94 6.00 -1.63
N ARG A 72 -13.78 6.19 -0.31
CA ARG A 72 -12.47 6.34 0.32
C ARG A 72 -11.62 5.08 0.15
N TYR A 73 -12.20 3.89 0.33
CA TYR A 73 -11.48 2.63 0.13
C TYR A 73 -11.10 2.40 -1.33
N ARG A 74 -11.95 2.79 -2.29
CA ARG A 74 -11.62 2.75 -3.72
C ARG A 74 -10.47 3.69 -4.07
N MET A 75 -10.47 4.92 -3.57
CA MET A 75 -9.35 5.85 -3.77
C MET A 75 -8.04 5.32 -3.16
N ALA A 76 -8.10 4.73 -1.95
CA ALA A 76 -6.93 4.13 -1.32
C ALA A 76 -6.37 2.94 -2.12
N LEU A 77 -7.24 2.17 -2.79
CA LEU A 77 -6.84 1.11 -3.71
C LEU A 77 -6.16 1.68 -4.96
N GLU A 78 -6.75 2.69 -5.59
CA GLU A 78 -6.18 3.36 -6.77
C GLU A 78 -4.80 3.96 -6.48
N ASP A 79 -4.65 4.64 -5.34
CA ASP A 79 -3.35 5.18 -4.88
C ASP A 79 -2.30 4.07 -4.72
N PHE A 80 -2.69 2.95 -4.12
CA PHE A 80 -1.80 1.81 -3.91
C PHE A 80 -1.38 1.16 -5.24
N GLU A 81 -2.30 1.04 -6.20
CA GLU A 81 -2.01 0.49 -7.52
C GLU A 81 -1.06 1.39 -8.30
N ALA A 82 -1.28 2.70 -8.29
CA ALA A 82 -0.38 3.68 -8.89
C ALA A 82 1.03 3.60 -8.30
N GLN A 83 1.15 3.43 -6.98
CA GLN A 83 2.45 3.23 -6.32
C GLN A 83 3.16 1.96 -6.78
N CYS A 84 2.43 0.84 -6.90
CA CYS A 84 2.99 -0.42 -7.38
C CYS A 84 3.51 -0.32 -8.81
N ASP A 85 2.78 0.38 -9.68
CA ASP A 85 3.16 0.56 -11.09
C ASP A 85 4.41 1.43 -11.22
N ILE A 86 4.50 2.54 -10.46
CA ILE A 86 5.71 3.37 -10.40
C ILE A 86 6.93 2.57 -9.95
N GLN A 87 6.78 1.76 -8.89
CA GLN A 87 7.88 0.92 -8.40
C GLN A 87 8.31 -0.12 -9.44
N ARG A 88 7.36 -0.71 -10.17
CA ARG A 88 7.64 -1.65 -11.24
C ARG A 88 8.43 -0.98 -12.36
N ASP A 89 8.02 0.21 -12.78
CA ASP A 89 8.69 0.96 -13.85
C ASP A 89 10.11 1.37 -13.46
N LEU A 90 10.31 1.81 -12.21
CA LEU A 90 11.65 2.13 -11.68
C LEU A 90 12.58 0.92 -11.70
N ILE A 91 12.11 -0.26 -11.28
CA ILE A 91 12.91 -1.50 -11.33
C ILE A 91 13.28 -1.88 -12.77
N HIS A 92 12.37 -1.67 -13.73
CA HIS A 92 12.63 -1.97 -15.14
C HIS A 92 13.56 -0.95 -15.81
N ALA A 93 13.56 0.30 -15.34
CA ALA A 93 14.49 1.33 -15.80
C ALA A 93 15.91 1.04 -15.32
N ASP A 94 16.08 0.74 -14.04
CA ASP A 94 17.38 0.42 -13.42
C ASP A 94 18.04 -0.80 -14.08
N ALA A 95 17.25 -1.84 -14.36
CA ALA A 95 17.72 -3.03 -15.07
C ALA A 95 18.19 -2.76 -16.51
N LYS A 96 17.70 -1.71 -17.19
CA LYS A 96 18.17 -1.33 -18.53
C LYS A 96 19.48 -0.56 -18.48
N ASP A 97 19.66 0.28 -17.47
CA ASP A 97 20.88 1.07 -17.30
C ASP A 97 22.07 0.16 -16.93
N ASP A 98 21.85 -0.84 -16.07
CA ASP A 98 22.87 -1.84 -15.73
C ASP A 98 23.33 -2.67 -16.96
N VAL A 99 22.40 -3.03 -17.86
CA VAL A 99 22.71 -3.76 -19.09
C VAL A 99 23.48 -2.89 -20.09
N ALA A 100 23.17 -1.59 -20.16
CA ALA A 100 23.84 -0.64 -21.04
C ALA A 100 25.27 -0.29 -20.56
N LEU A 101 25.52 -0.32 -19.25
CA LEU A 101 26.86 -0.11 -18.66
C LEU A 101 27.76 -1.35 -18.74
N ALA A 102 27.17 -2.54 -18.93
CA ALA A 102 27.90 -3.81 -19.05
C ALA A 102 28.26 -4.20 -20.50
N SER A 103 27.91 -3.37 -21.50
CA SER A 103 28.14 -3.58 -22.94
C SER A 103 29.20 -2.63 -23.49
#